data_AF-A0A7V7GKL2-F1
#
_entry.id   AF-A0A7V7GKL2-F1
#
_cell.length_a   1.000
_cell.length_b   1.000
_cell.length_c   1.000
_cell.angle_alpha   90.00
_cell.angle_beta   90.00
_cell.angle_gamma   90.00
#
_symmetry.space_group_name_H-M   'P 1'
#
loop_
_entity.id
_entity.type
_entity.pdbx_description
1 polymer ?
#
loop_
_entity_poly.entity_id
_entity_poly.type
_entity_poly.pdbx_seq_one_letter_code
_entity_poly.pdbx_strand_id
1 'polypeptide(L)'
;MTNEKKEEIGLNAIKRKNKTQRPENIVPENSEALNNTTDSGKILEQSKKRLTTKDLPKSIRMPLDTHTAISTIATIEDKKIYETLNKIVEFYINNMNPANKKIVKNSVKAVQNIYKDNDS
;
A
#
# COMPACT_ATOMS: atom_id res chain seq x y z
N MET A 1 -7.87 -8.91 -84.16
CA MET A 1 -8.21 -7.93 -83.11
C MET A 1 -8.14 -8.66 -81.78
N THR A 2 -6.92 -8.76 -81.25
CA THR A 2 -6.37 -7.99 -80.11
C THR A 2 -6.70 -8.65 -78.76
N ASN A 3 -5.84 -9.61 -78.39
CA ASN A 3 -5.66 -10.07 -77.01
C ASN A 3 -4.93 -8.97 -76.24
N GLU A 4 -5.61 -8.27 -75.34
CA GLU A 4 -4.98 -7.34 -74.40
C GLU A 4 -4.70 -8.05 -73.07
N LYS A 5 -3.44 -8.47 -72.88
CA LYS A 5 -2.92 -8.76 -71.55
C LYS A 5 -2.76 -7.43 -70.81
N LYS A 6 -3.58 -7.20 -69.78
CA LYS A 6 -3.37 -6.12 -68.82
C LYS A 6 -2.20 -6.50 -67.92
N GLU A 7 -1.02 -5.99 -68.24
CA GLU A 7 0.13 -5.98 -67.33
C GLU A 7 -0.11 -4.88 -66.29
N GLU A 8 -0.48 -5.28 -65.07
CA GLU A 8 -0.51 -4.37 -63.92
C GLU A 8 0.94 -4.03 -63.54
N ILE A 9 1.45 -2.88 -64.01
CA ILE A 9 2.78 -2.37 -63.69
C ILE A 9 2.66 -1.34 -62.55
N GLY A 10 3.31 -1.61 -61.42
CA GLY A 10 3.41 -0.70 -60.27
C GLY A 10 3.34 -1.42 -58.91
N LEU A 11 3.45 -0.66 -57.81
CA LEU A 11 3.42 -1.20 -56.43
C LEU A 11 2.18 -2.06 -56.10
N ASN A 12 1.14 -2.03 -56.93
CA ASN A 12 -0.06 -2.85 -56.81
C ASN A 12 0.12 -4.32 -57.28
N ALA A 13 1.20 -4.63 -58.03
CA ALA A 13 1.53 -6.00 -58.44
C ALA A 13 2.11 -6.87 -57.31
N ILE A 14 2.59 -6.24 -56.22
CA ILE A 14 3.11 -6.94 -55.05
C ILE A 14 1.96 -7.14 -54.05
N LYS A 15 1.00 -8.01 -54.40
CA LYS A 15 0.12 -8.59 -53.39
C LYS A 15 0.98 -9.46 -52.48
N ARG A 16 1.39 -8.93 -51.32
CA ARG A 16 2.07 -9.69 -50.25
C ARG A 16 1.21 -10.91 -49.90
N LYS A 17 1.52 -12.08 -50.46
CA LYS A 17 0.80 -13.35 -50.21
C LYS A 17 0.88 -13.79 -48.73
N ASN A 18 1.91 -13.35 -48.02
CA ASN A 18 2.11 -13.68 -46.62
C ASN A 18 1.87 -12.43 -45.77
N LYS A 19 0.59 -12.12 -45.50
CA LYS A 19 0.27 -11.24 -44.37
C LYS A 19 0.56 -12.01 -43.09
N THR A 20 1.55 -11.57 -42.32
CA THR A 20 1.72 -12.02 -40.94
C THR A 20 0.48 -11.62 -40.16
N GLN A 21 -0.22 -12.62 -39.59
CA GLN A 21 -1.29 -12.35 -38.63
C GLN A 21 -0.66 -11.76 -37.37
N ARG A 22 -1.26 -10.68 -36.85
CA ARG A 22 -0.83 -10.09 -35.59
C ARG A 22 -1.08 -11.14 -34.49
N PRO A 23 -0.09 -11.49 -33.66
CA PRO A 23 -0.26 -12.50 -32.63
C PRO A 23 -1.40 -12.11 -31.71
N GLU A 24 -2.21 -13.10 -31.31
CA GLU A 24 -3.30 -12.88 -30.38
C GLU A 24 -2.75 -12.42 -29.03
N ASN A 25 -3.31 -11.34 -28.51
CA ASN A 25 -2.94 -10.84 -27.20
C ASN A 25 -3.60 -11.73 -26.13
N ILE A 26 -2.89 -12.75 -25.68
CA ILE A 26 -3.33 -13.60 -24.58
C ILE A 26 -3.17 -12.78 -23.30
N VAL A 27 -4.27 -12.24 -22.80
CA VAL A 27 -4.30 -11.65 -21.45
C VAL A 27 -4.21 -12.82 -20.46
N PRO A 28 -3.24 -12.82 -19.54
CA PRO A 28 -3.09 -13.91 -18.58
C PRO A 28 -4.36 -14.04 -17.72
N GLU A 29 -4.83 -15.27 -17.54
CA GLU A 29 -6.04 -15.60 -16.77
C GLU A 29 -5.91 -15.17 -15.29
N ASN A 30 -4.68 -15.14 -14.79
CA ASN A 30 -4.31 -14.66 -13.45
C ASN A 30 -3.72 -13.25 -13.48
N SER A 31 -4.34 -12.34 -14.23
CA SER A 31 -4.24 -10.92 -13.91
C SER A 31 -5.05 -10.68 -12.62
N GLU A 32 -4.56 -11.18 -11.48
CA GLU A 32 -4.98 -10.67 -10.19
C GLU A 32 -4.79 -9.16 -10.29
N ALA A 33 -5.91 -8.43 -10.32
CA ALA A 33 -5.90 -6.99 -10.30
C ALA A 33 -4.95 -6.63 -9.16
N LEU A 34 -3.85 -5.95 -9.51
CA LEU A 34 -2.92 -5.44 -8.52
C LEU A 34 -3.72 -4.38 -7.78
N ASN A 35 -4.46 -4.85 -6.78
CA ASN A 35 -5.16 -4.04 -5.83
C ASN A 35 -4.03 -3.37 -5.06
N ASN A 36 -3.49 -2.29 -5.64
CA ASN A 36 -3.10 -1.14 -4.85
C ASN A 36 -4.40 -0.70 -4.17
N THR A 37 -4.87 -1.46 -3.18
CA THR A 37 -5.72 -0.90 -2.16
C THR A 37 -4.83 0.18 -1.58
N THR A 38 -5.15 1.41 -1.96
CA THR A 38 -4.89 2.57 -1.13
C THR A 38 -5.58 2.26 0.18
N ASP A 39 -4.94 1.43 1.01
CA ASP A 39 -5.41 1.10 2.34
C ASP A 39 -5.38 2.43 3.09
N SER A 40 -6.48 3.17 3.01
CA SER A 40 -6.84 4.26 3.91
C SER A 40 -7.20 3.71 5.29
N GLY A 41 -6.68 2.52 5.62
CA GLY A 41 -6.79 1.90 6.92
C GLY A 41 -5.77 2.52 7.86
N LYS A 42 -6.20 2.70 9.12
CA LYS A 42 -5.32 3.11 10.21
C LYS A 42 -4.04 2.28 10.21
N ILE A 43 -2.89 2.96 10.21
CA ILE A 43 -1.58 2.28 10.13
C ILE A 43 -1.29 1.54 11.43
N LEU A 44 -1.77 2.10 12.54
CA LEU A 44 -1.73 1.50 13.86
C LEU A 44 -3.11 0.95 14.16
N GLU A 45 -3.24 -0.37 14.25
CA GLU A 45 -4.49 -0.99 14.69
C GLU A 45 -4.74 -0.63 16.15
N GLN A 46 -5.77 0.18 16.39
CA GLN A 46 -6.22 0.46 17.74
C GLN A 46 -6.90 -0.80 18.28
N SER A 47 -6.35 -1.38 19.35
CA SER A 47 -6.96 -2.52 20.00
C SER A 47 -8.38 -2.15 20.47
N LYS A 48 -9.37 -2.92 20.01
CA LYS A 48 -10.76 -2.80 20.48
C LYS A 48 -10.95 -3.38 21.89
N LYS A 49 -9.99 -4.20 22.35
CA LYS A 49 -10.01 -4.81 23.68
C LYS A 49 -9.34 -3.90 24.69
N ARG A 50 -9.77 -3.97 25.95
CA ARG A 50 -9.02 -3.35 27.06
C ARG A 50 -7.64 -3.99 27.09
N LEU A 51 -6.61 -3.19 26.82
CA LEU A 51 -5.23 -3.65 26.82
C LEU A 51 -4.86 -4.13 28.23
N THR A 52 -4.30 -5.35 28.32
CA THR A 52 -3.82 -5.91 29.59
C THR A 52 -2.34 -5.59 29.78
N THR A 53 -1.81 -5.76 30.99
CA THR A 53 -0.39 -5.49 31.28
C THR A 53 0.60 -6.31 30.44
N LYS A 54 0.15 -7.41 29.83
CA LYS A 54 0.94 -8.22 28.88
C LYS A 54 1.03 -7.56 27.49
N ASP A 55 0.02 -6.79 27.11
CA ASP A 55 -0.09 -6.15 25.79
C ASP A 55 0.60 -4.78 25.73
N LEU A 56 0.84 -4.16 26.89
CA LEU A 56 1.56 -2.88 26.95
C LEU A 56 3.06 -3.13 27.10
N PRO A 57 3.90 -2.73 26.12
CA PRO A 57 5.34 -2.73 26.31
C PRO A 57 5.76 -1.76 27.43
N LYS A 58 6.97 -1.98 27.95
CA LYS A 58 7.59 -1.23 29.06
C LYS A 58 7.46 0.29 28.89
N SER A 59 7.33 0.99 30.01
CA SER A 59 7.26 2.45 30.12
C SER A 59 8.33 3.16 29.29
N ILE A 60 7.92 4.16 28.52
CA ILE A 60 8.81 5.01 27.73
C ILE A 60 9.27 6.18 28.60
N ARG A 61 10.58 6.41 28.70
CA ARG A 61 11.13 7.62 29.32
C ARG A 61 11.24 8.73 28.28
N MET A 62 10.78 9.92 28.65
CA MET A 62 10.82 11.12 27.82
C MET A 62 11.16 12.35 28.66
N PRO A 63 11.65 13.45 28.04
CA PRO A 63 11.90 14.71 28.74
C PRO A 63 10.63 15.25 29.41
N LEU A 64 10.82 16.00 30.50
CA LEU A 64 9.72 16.57 31.29
C LEU A 64 8.82 17.47 30.45
N ASP A 65 9.40 18.28 29.58
CA ASP A 65 8.67 19.22 28.73
C ASP A 65 7.75 18.47 27.75
N THR A 66 8.26 17.41 27.13
CA THR A 66 7.48 16.55 26.22
C THR A 66 6.33 15.86 26.95
N HIS A 67 6.61 15.31 28.13
CA HIS A 67 5.57 14.68 28.95
C HIS A 67 4.47 15.68 29.33
N THR A 68 4.86 16.88 29.76
CA THR A 68 3.91 17.94 30.17
C THR A 68 3.05 18.39 28.99
N ALA A 69 3.65 18.57 27.81
CA ALA A 69 2.92 18.89 26.59
C ALA A 69 1.89 17.82 26.24
N ILE A 70 2.28 16.54 26.22
CA ILE A 70 1.37 15.42 25.91
C ILE A 70 0.25 15.33 26.95
N SER A 71 0.57 15.46 28.23
CA SER A 71 -0.41 15.43 29.32
C SER A 71 -1.45 16.55 29.18
N THR A 72 -0.99 17.75 28.83
CA THR A 72 -1.86 18.91 28.61
C THR A 72 -2.78 18.68 27.41
N ILE A 73 -2.26 18.19 26.28
CA ILE A 73 -3.07 17.85 25.11
C ILE A 73 -4.10 16.77 25.44
N ALA A 74 -3.71 15.75 26.20
CA ALA A 74 -4.60 14.69 26.62
C ALA A 74 -5.75 15.21 27.51
N THR A 75 -5.45 16.16 28.40
CA THR A 75 -6.43 16.84 29.24
C THR A 75 -7.40 17.69 28.41
N ILE A 76 -6.90 18.42 27.41
CA ILE A 76 -7.72 19.25 26.50
C ILE A 76 -8.66 18.37 25.65
N GLU A 77 -8.18 17.23 25.18
CA GLU A 77 -8.98 16.31 24.36
C GLU A 77 -9.86 15.34 25.18
N ASP A 78 -9.84 15.40 26.51
CA ASP A 78 -10.48 14.45 27.43
C ASP A 78 -10.17 12.98 27.09
N LYS A 79 -8.88 12.69 26.92
CA LYS A 79 -8.36 11.37 26.54
C LYS A 79 -7.25 10.92 27.46
N LYS A 80 -7.01 9.62 27.47
CA LYS A 80 -5.85 9.08 28.19
C LYS A 80 -4.56 9.35 27.41
N ILE A 81 -3.46 9.57 28.12
CA ILE A 81 -2.15 9.93 27.55
C ILE A 81 -1.74 8.99 26.41
N TYR A 82 -1.92 7.68 26.56
CA TYR A 82 -1.54 6.70 25.53
C TYR A 82 -2.37 6.82 24.25
N GLU A 83 -3.64 7.25 24.33
CA GLU A 83 -4.52 7.42 23.17
C GLU A 83 -4.11 8.66 22.37
N THR A 84 -3.80 9.74 23.09
CA THR A 84 -3.23 10.96 22.52
C THR A 84 -1.90 10.67 21.84
N LEU A 85 -1.03 9.89 22.48
CA LEU A 85 0.27 9.52 21.93
C LEU A 85 0.10 8.69 20.65
N ASN A 86 -0.81 7.71 20.64
CA ASN A 86 -1.15 6.94 19.43
C ASN A 86 -1.63 7.84 18.28
N LYS A 87 -2.51 8.81 18.57
CA LYS A 87 -3.03 9.76 17.57
C LYS A 87 -1.91 10.64 17.00
N ILE A 88 -1.01 11.13 17.85
CA ILE A 88 0.15 11.94 17.42
C ILE A 88 1.07 11.13 16.52
N VAL A 89 1.40 9.90 16.91
CA VAL A 89 2.27 9.02 16.12
C VAL A 89 1.60 8.66 14.78
N GLU A 90 0.31 8.32 14.78
CA GLU A 90 -0.44 8.02 13.56
C GLU A 90 -0.48 9.23 12.61
N PHE A 91 -0.73 10.43 13.15
CA PHE A 91 -0.66 11.67 12.39
C PHE A 91 0.74 11.89 11.78
N TYR A 92 1.79 11.66 12.55
CA TYR A 92 3.17 11.81 12.07
C TYR A 92 3.46 10.83 10.92
N ILE A 93 3.10 9.54 11.07
CA ILE A 93 3.30 8.53 10.01
C ILE A 93 2.49 8.87 8.76
N ASN A 94 1.26 9.37 8.91
CA ASN A 94 0.41 9.73 7.78
C ASN A 94 1.02 10.85 6.92
N ASN A 95 1.75 11.78 7.52
CA ASN A 95 2.43 12.88 6.85
C ASN A 95 3.83 12.53 6.32
N MET A 96 4.33 11.30 6.52
CA MET A 96 5.61 10.86 5.96
C MET A 96 5.54 10.60 4.45
N ASN A 97 6.71 10.70 3.79
CA ASN A 97 6.92 10.20 2.43
C ASN A 97 6.46 8.72 2.32
N PRO A 98 5.74 8.32 1.25
CA PRO A 98 5.35 6.93 0.98
C PRO A 98 6.42 5.87 1.26
N ALA A 99 7.69 6.13 0.92
CA ALA A 99 8.78 5.20 1.17
C ALA A 99 8.97 4.93 2.68
N ASN A 100 9.05 5.98 3.49
CA ASN A 100 9.22 5.90 4.94
C ASN A 100 7.98 5.28 5.61
N LYS A 101 6.78 5.65 5.13
CA LYS A 101 5.51 5.07 5.58
C LYS A 101 5.49 3.55 5.39
N LYS A 102 5.98 3.05 4.25
CA LYS A 102 6.07 1.61 3.95
C LYS A 102 7.02 0.89 4.90
N ILE A 103 8.18 1.49 5.21
CA ILE A 103 9.15 0.93 6.18
C ILE A 103 8.46 0.74 7.54
N VAL A 104 7.80 1.78 8.05
CA VAL A 104 7.09 1.72 9.34
C VAL A 104 5.99 0.65 9.32
N LYS A 105 5.15 0.61 8.28
CA LYS A 105 4.07 -0.39 8.15
C LYS A 105 4.63 -1.82 8.16
N ASN A 106 5.75 -2.07 7.49
CA ASN A 106 6.39 -3.39 7.47
C ASN A 106 6.94 -3.79 8.84
N SER A 107 7.62 -2.86 9.54
CA SER A 107 8.14 -3.13 10.89
C SER A 107 7.03 -3.45 11.89
N VAL A 108 5.91 -2.70 11.86
CA VAL A 108 4.76 -2.96 12.74
C VAL A 108 4.14 -4.33 12.44
N LYS A 109 3.95 -4.68 11.16
CA LYS A 109 3.42 -6.00 10.76
C LYS A 109 4.31 -7.15 11.23
N ALA A 110 5.63 -7.01 11.15
CA ALA A 110 6.57 -8.03 11.62
C ALA A 110 6.38 -8.31 13.12
N VAL A 111 6.23 -7.26 13.93
CA VAL A 111 5.98 -7.40 15.38
C VAL A 111 4.63 -8.05 15.65
N GLN A 112 3.57 -7.62 14.96
CA GLN A 112 2.24 -8.21 15.12
C GLN A 112 2.21 -9.70 14.80
N ASN A 113 2.94 -10.15 13.77
CA ASN A 113 3.02 -11.56 13.43
C ASN A 113 3.71 -12.38 14.55
N ILE A 114 4.80 -11.85 15.12
CA ILE A 114 5.46 -12.48 16.27
C ILE A 114 4.48 -12.66 17.43
N TYR A 115 3.69 -11.64 17.78
CA TYR A 115 2.74 -11.75 18.88
C TYR A 115 1.56 -12.71 18.57
N LYS A 116 1.09 -12.77 17.31
CA LYS A 116 0.05 -13.73 16.90
C LYS A 116 0.52 -15.18 16.99
N ASP A 117 1.77 -15.45 16.63
CA ASP A 117 2.34 -16.80 16.69
C ASP A 117 2.57 -17.27 18.13
N ASN A 118 2.76 -16.35 19.09
CA ASN A 118 2.94 -16.67 20.50
C ASN A 118 1.62 -16.85 21.28
N ASP A 119 0.50 -16.39 20.74
CA ASP A 119 -0.85 -16.53 21.32
C ASP A 119 -1.65 -17.69 20.69
N SER A 120 -1.05 -18.45 19.76
CA SER A 120 -1.61 -19.65 19.11
C SER A 120 -1.14 -20.92 19.81
#